data_AF-A0A954MQR9-F1
#
_entry.id   AF-A0A954MQR9-F1
#
_cell.length_a   1.000
_cell.length_b   1.000
_cell.length_c   1.000
_cell.angle_alpha   90.00
_cell.angle_beta   90.00
_cell.angle_gamma   90.00
#
_symmetry.space_group_name_H-M   'P 1'
#
loop_
_entity.id
_entity.type
_entity.pdbx_description
1 polymer ?
#
loop_
_entity_poly.entity_id
_entity_poly.type
_entity_poly.pdbx_seq_one_letter_code
_entity_poly.pdbx_strand_id
1 'polypeptide(L)'
;MLPNILWICTDQQRFDTIGALGNPYVSTPNMDRLVAEGVAFTHAYCQSPICTPSRASFLTGLYPSTVHINANGLESFPSHPPLVTKRLADLGYDCGLIGKLHLSSAYQRIEQRQTD
;
A
#
# COMPACT_ATOMS: atom_id res chain seq x y z
N MET A 1 13.56 11.55 -19.13
CA MET A 1 13.54 11.50 -17.64
C MET A 1 12.50 10.50 -17.21
N LEU A 2 12.80 9.70 -16.18
CA LEU A 2 11.79 8.86 -15.54
C LEU A 2 10.83 9.77 -14.73
N PRO A 3 9.52 9.47 -14.69
CA PRO A 3 8.57 10.21 -13.85
C PRO A 3 8.82 9.91 -12.37
N ASN A 4 8.49 10.84 -11.48
CA ASN A 4 8.44 10.55 -10.05
C ASN A 4 7.15 9.81 -9.71
N ILE A 5 7.21 8.86 -8.78
CA ILE A 5 6.05 8.08 -8.32
C ILE A 5 5.80 8.43 -6.84
N LEU A 6 4.60 8.90 -6.52
CA LEU A 6 4.15 9.12 -5.15
C LEU A 6 3.02 8.14 -4.82
N TRP A 7 3.31 7.13 -3.99
CA TRP A 7 2.30 6.17 -3.52
C TRP A 7 1.75 6.60 -2.16
N ILE A 8 0.51 7.11 -2.16
CA ILE A 8 -0.22 7.46 -0.94
C ILE A 8 -1.12 6.28 -0.55
N CYS A 9 -0.97 5.79 0.68
CA CYS A 9 -1.80 4.69 1.22
C CYS A 9 -2.33 5.06 2.60
N THR A 10 -3.64 5.24 2.72
CA THR A 10 -4.34 5.46 3.98
C THR A 10 -4.70 4.13 4.63
N ASP A 11 -4.62 4.06 5.96
CA ASP A 11 -5.02 2.86 6.70
C ASP A 11 -6.50 2.92 7.07
N GLN A 12 -7.22 1.82 6.85
CA GLN A 12 -8.62 1.63 7.25
C GLN A 12 -9.63 2.67 6.68
N GLN A 13 -9.26 3.40 5.62
CA GLN A 13 -10.17 4.31 4.95
C GLN A 13 -11.26 3.54 4.19
N ARG A 14 -12.52 3.90 4.41
CA ARG A 14 -13.63 3.40 3.59
C ARG A 14 -13.68 4.14 2.25
N PHE A 15 -14.09 3.45 1.20
CA PHE A 15 -14.18 4.05 -0.13
C PHE A 15 -15.19 5.21 -0.22
N ASP A 16 -16.21 5.19 0.64
CA ASP A 16 -17.31 6.15 0.66
C ASP A 16 -17.03 7.38 1.54
N THR A 17 -15.77 7.69 1.85
CA THR A 17 -15.38 8.87 2.66
C THR A 17 -14.73 10.00 1.85
N ILE A 18 -14.95 10.03 0.52
CA ILE A 18 -14.43 11.06 -0.38
C ILE A 18 -15.61 11.85 -0.96
N GLY A 19 -15.56 13.18 -0.83
CA GLY A 19 -16.61 14.10 -1.27
C GLY A 19 -16.90 13.98 -2.77
N ALA A 20 -15.86 14.05 -3.61
CA ALA A 20 -15.99 13.91 -5.07
C ALA A 20 -16.49 12.51 -5.52
N LEU A 21 -16.48 11.51 -4.64
CA LEU A 21 -17.02 10.17 -4.91
C LEU A 21 -18.43 9.97 -4.32
N GLY A 22 -19.12 11.06 -3.98
CA GLY A 22 -20.55 11.05 -3.63
C GLY A 22 -20.86 11.10 -2.14
N ASN A 23 -19.87 11.37 -1.26
CA ASN A 23 -20.14 11.60 0.16
C ASN A 23 -20.58 13.06 0.40
N PRO A 24 -21.83 13.34 0.84
CA PRO A 24 -22.30 14.71 1.04
C PRO A 24 -21.90 15.33 2.39
N TYR A 25 -21.27 14.56 3.29
CA TYR A 25 -21.00 14.95 4.67
C TYR A 25 -19.52 15.26 4.95
N VAL A 26 -18.60 14.77 4.12
CA VAL A 26 -17.15 14.93 4.31
C VAL A 26 -16.60 15.93 3.30
N SER A 27 -15.79 16.88 3.79
CA SER A 27 -15.03 17.81 2.94
C SER A 27 -13.62 17.26 2.70
N THR A 28 -13.30 16.91 1.45
CA THR A 28 -12.00 16.35 1.06
C THR A 28 -11.34 17.12 -0.09
N PRO A 29 -11.16 18.45 0.01
CA PRO A 29 -10.82 19.30 -1.15
C PRO A 29 -9.54 18.88 -1.90
N ASN A 30 -8.53 18.36 -1.18
CA ASN A 30 -7.30 17.88 -1.80
C ASN A 30 -7.50 16.56 -2.56
N MET A 31 -8.32 15.65 -2.04
CA MET A 31 -8.66 14.39 -2.74
C MET A 31 -9.61 14.66 -3.91
N ASP A 32 -10.56 15.58 -3.72
CA ASP A 32 -11.52 15.98 -4.75
C ASP A 32 -10.79 16.56 -5.96
N ARG A 33 -9.75 17.36 -5.72
CA ARG A 33 -8.86 17.88 -6.76
C ARG A 33 -8.11 16.74 -7.49
N LEU A 34 -7.59 15.74 -6.78
CA LEU A 34 -6.94 14.57 -7.39
C LEU A 34 -7.91 13.75 -8.25
N VAL A 35 -9.17 13.61 -7.83
CA VAL A 35 -10.22 12.94 -8.60
C VAL A 35 -10.52 13.74 -9.88
N ALA A 36 -10.62 15.07 -9.80
CA ALA A 36 -10.92 15.93 -10.94
C ALA A 36 -9.79 16.01 -11.99
N GLU A 37 -8.53 15.90 -11.55
CA GLU A 37 -7.34 15.94 -12.42
C GLU A 37 -6.87 14.56 -12.90
N GLY A 38 -7.53 13.48 -12.47
CA GLY A 38 -7.05 12.11 -12.65
C GLY A 38 -8.13 11.09 -12.97
N VAL A 39 -7.91 9.86 -12.52
CA VAL A 39 -8.83 8.72 -12.73
C VAL A 39 -9.15 8.10 -11.38
N ALA A 40 -10.45 7.93 -11.11
CA ALA A 40 -10.95 7.22 -9.94
C ALA A 40 -11.48 5.84 -10.32
N PHE A 41 -10.96 4.80 -9.67
CA PHE A 41 -11.45 3.43 -9.81
C PHE A 41 -12.53 3.17 -8.76
N THR A 42 -13.79 2.98 -9.18
CA THR A 42 -14.93 2.77 -8.28
C THR A 42 -15.14 1.31 -7.85
N HIS A 43 -14.38 0.39 -8.43
CA HIS A 43 -14.45 -1.05 -8.17
C HIS A 43 -13.04 -1.62 -7.93
N ALA A 44 -12.30 -1.02 -6.98
CA ALA A 44 -10.98 -1.46 -6.56
C ALA A 44 -11.06 -2.25 -5.24
N TYR A 45 -10.65 -3.52 -5.25
CA TYR A 45 -10.72 -4.42 -4.11
C TYR A 45 -9.32 -4.84 -3.65
N CYS A 46 -9.10 -4.80 -2.33
CA CYS A 46 -7.93 -5.42 -1.73
C CYS A 46 -8.08 -6.95 -1.68
N GLN A 47 -6.96 -7.66 -1.69
CA GLN A 47 -6.95 -9.13 -1.72
C GLN A 47 -7.09 -9.75 -0.31
N SER A 48 -7.09 -8.92 0.73
CA SER A 48 -7.39 -9.32 2.11
C SER A 48 -7.94 -8.13 2.91
N PRO A 49 -8.93 -8.34 3.80
CA PRO A 49 -9.50 -7.27 4.62
C PRO A 49 -8.67 -6.91 5.86
N ILE A 50 -7.47 -7.46 6.03
CA ILE A 50 -6.57 -7.17 7.17
C ILE A 50 -5.19 -6.69 6.69
N CYS A 51 -4.50 -5.90 7.52
CA CYS A 51 -3.40 -5.05 7.08
C CYS A 51 -2.21 -5.79 6.41
N THR A 52 -1.55 -6.71 7.11
CA THR A 52 -0.32 -7.37 6.63
C THR A 52 -0.54 -8.13 5.32
N PRO A 53 -1.53 -9.03 5.18
CA PRO A 53 -1.81 -9.69 3.89
C PRO A 53 -2.25 -8.74 2.78
N SER A 54 -3.03 -7.68 3.09
CA SER A 54 -3.41 -6.68 2.10
C SER A 54 -2.18 -5.96 1.53
N ARG A 55 -1.27 -5.54 2.42
CA ARG A 55 -0.02 -4.84 2.09
C ARG A 55 0.98 -5.74 1.38
N ALA A 56 1.14 -6.97 1.84
CA ALA A 56 1.93 -7.99 1.15
C ALA A 56 1.45 -8.17 -0.29
N SER A 57 0.13 -8.20 -0.49
CA SER A 57 -0.44 -8.39 -1.82
C SER A 57 -0.12 -7.25 -2.77
N PHE A 58 -0.41 -5.99 -2.41
CA PHE A 58 -0.11 -4.89 -3.34
C PHE A 58 1.39 -4.59 -3.47
N LEU A 59 2.22 -4.92 -2.48
CA LEU A 59 3.67 -4.71 -2.57
C LEU A 59 4.36 -5.79 -3.41
N THR A 60 3.81 -7.01 -3.48
CA THR A 60 4.38 -8.11 -4.28
C THR A 60 3.69 -8.29 -5.64
N GLY A 61 2.45 -7.81 -5.77
CA GLY A 61 1.57 -8.08 -6.90
C GLY A 61 0.97 -9.50 -6.88
N LEU A 62 1.08 -10.25 -5.78
CA LEU A 62 0.60 -11.62 -5.66
C LEU A 62 -0.55 -11.75 -4.65
N TYR A 63 -1.32 -12.83 -4.72
CA TYR A 63 -2.34 -13.10 -3.70
C TYR A 63 -1.69 -13.44 -2.35
N PRO A 64 -2.33 -13.10 -1.22
CA PRO A 64 -1.85 -13.46 0.12
C PRO A 64 -1.57 -14.97 0.28
N SER A 65 -2.38 -15.81 -0.37
CA SER A 65 -2.21 -17.26 -0.41
C SER A 65 -0.94 -17.69 -1.15
N THR A 66 -0.53 -16.98 -2.19
CA THR A 66 0.69 -17.27 -2.98
C THR A 66 1.96 -16.97 -2.20
N VAL A 67 1.94 -15.94 -1.34
CA VAL A 67 3.08 -15.55 -0.49
C VAL A 67 2.99 -16.11 0.93
N HIS A 68 1.96 -16.91 1.22
CA HIS A 68 1.68 -17.51 2.53
C HIS A 68 1.56 -16.51 3.69
N ILE A 69 1.11 -15.28 3.40
CA ILE A 69 0.87 -14.24 4.39
C ILE A 69 -0.63 -14.14 4.61
N ASN A 70 -1.14 -14.65 5.72
CA ASN A 70 -2.59 -14.73 5.97
C ASN A 70 -3.05 -14.09 7.30
N ALA A 71 -2.13 -13.51 8.06
CA ALA A 71 -2.42 -12.90 9.36
C ALA A 71 -1.51 -11.67 9.59
N ASN A 72 -1.93 -10.82 10.53
CA ASN A 72 -1.07 -9.77 11.08
C ASN A 72 -0.13 -10.35 12.15
N GLY A 73 0.94 -9.62 12.46
CA GLY A 73 1.83 -9.96 13.57
C GLY A 73 2.78 -11.13 13.26
N LEU A 74 2.99 -11.44 11.98
CA LEU A 74 4.03 -12.37 11.57
C LEU A 74 5.40 -11.86 12.02
N GLU A 75 6.23 -12.76 12.51
CA GLU A 75 7.56 -12.42 13.02
C GLU A 75 8.47 -11.91 11.90
N SER A 76 8.35 -12.49 10.71
CA SER A 76 9.15 -12.13 9.53
C SER A 76 8.30 -12.11 8.27
N PHE A 77 8.81 -11.37 7.27
CA PHE A 77 8.31 -11.40 5.91
C PHE A 77 9.29 -12.23 5.05
N PRO A 78 8.80 -13.08 4.11
CA PRO A 78 9.67 -13.84 3.22
C PRO A 78 10.51 -12.92 2.33
N SER A 79 11.78 -13.30 2.08
CA SER A 79 12.68 -12.57 1.16
C SER A 79 12.33 -12.72 -0.33
N HIS A 80 11.28 -13.49 -0.63
CA HIS A 80 10.78 -13.66 -1.99
C HIS A 80 9.26 -13.80 -1.99
N PRO A 81 8.54 -13.22 -2.98
CA PRO A 81 9.03 -12.45 -4.14
C PRO A 81 9.52 -11.03 -3.78
N PRO A 82 10.31 -10.37 -4.65
CA PRO A 82 10.75 -8.99 -4.42
C PRO A 82 9.55 -8.04 -4.41
N LEU A 83 9.65 -7.03 -3.54
CA LEU A 83 8.69 -5.95 -3.48
C LEU A 83 8.75 -5.08 -4.74
N VAL A 84 7.66 -4.40 -5.05
CA VAL A 84 7.57 -3.41 -6.13
C VAL A 84 8.61 -2.29 -5.98
N THR A 85 8.96 -1.92 -4.74
CA THR A 85 10.02 -0.96 -4.43
C THR A 85 11.39 -1.45 -4.88
N LYS A 86 11.70 -2.74 -4.72
CA LYS A 86 12.93 -3.34 -5.25
C LYS A 86 12.98 -3.25 -6.76
N ARG A 87 11.86 -3.62 -7.40
CA ARG A 87 11.74 -3.57 -8.86
C ARG A 87 11.96 -2.15 -9.40
N LEU A 88 11.45 -1.13 -8.71
CA LEU A 88 11.69 0.27 -9.04
C LEU A 88 13.15 0.67 -8.80
N ALA A 89 13.75 0.27 -7.67
CA ALA A 89 15.15 0.55 -7.36
C ALA A 89 16.11 -0.06 -8.39
N ASP A 90 15.85 -1.30 -8.84
CA ASP A 90 16.61 -1.97 -9.90
C ASP A 90 16.53 -1.24 -11.26
N LEU A 91 15.50 -0.43 -11.47
CA LEU A 91 15.32 0.44 -12.63
C LEU A 91 15.94 1.84 -12.44
N GLY A 92 16.61 2.09 -11.31
CA GLY A 92 17.29 3.35 -11.03
C GLY A 92 16.46 4.40 -10.28
N TYR A 93 15.31 4.04 -9.71
CA TYR A 93 14.54 4.95 -8.85
C TYR A 93 15.14 5.04 -7.44
N ASP A 94 15.19 6.25 -6.89
CA ASP A 94 15.40 6.43 -5.45
C ASP A 94 14.10 6.16 -4.70
N CYS A 95 14.15 5.22 -3.74
CA CYS A 95 12.97 4.69 -3.06
C CYS A 95 12.99 5.02 -1.56
N GLY A 96 12.05 5.87 -1.15
CA GLY A 96 11.79 6.22 0.24
C GLY A 96 10.44 5.71 0.74
N LEU A 97 10.33 5.43 2.04
CA LEU A 97 9.08 5.14 2.73
C LEU A 97 8.91 6.12 3.87
N ILE A 98 7.74 6.74 3.97
CA ILE A 98 7.31 7.54 5.11
C ILE A 98 5.98 6.99 5.59
N GLY A 99 5.92 6.56 6.85
CA GLY A 99 4.73 5.99 7.47
C GLY A 99 4.84 4.48 7.71
N LYS A 100 3.79 3.73 7.37
CA LYS A 100 3.59 2.34 7.79
C LYS A 100 3.88 1.35 6.66
N LEU A 101 4.77 0.38 6.91
CA LEU A 101 5.03 -0.76 6.02
C LEU A 101 4.12 -1.95 6.39
N HIS A 102 4.24 -2.48 7.60
CA HIS A 102 3.43 -3.54 8.21
C HIS A 102 3.49 -4.90 7.49
N LEU A 103 4.67 -5.26 6.98
CA LEU A 103 5.00 -6.59 6.45
C LEU A 103 5.48 -7.57 7.55
N SER A 104 6.01 -7.04 8.66
CA SER A 104 6.34 -7.84 9.85
C SER A 104 5.91 -7.15 11.14
N SER A 105 5.99 -7.90 12.24
CA SER A 105 5.62 -7.43 13.57
C SER A 105 6.55 -6.32 14.07
N ALA A 106 5.96 -5.26 14.61
CA ALA A 106 6.68 -4.23 15.36
C ALA A 106 6.87 -4.60 16.85
N TYR A 107 6.66 -5.87 17.25
CA TYR A 107 6.79 -6.31 18.64
C TYR A 107 8.16 -5.98 19.23
N GLN A 108 9.24 -6.08 18.44
CA GLN A 108 10.59 -5.66 18.84
C GLN A 108 10.84 -4.16 18.68
N ARG A 109 9.77 -3.34 18.68
CA ARG A 109 9.72 -1.88 18.51
C ARG A 109 10.09 -1.34 17.14
N ILE A 110 10.88 -2.07 16.36
CA ILE A 110 11.31 -1.65 15.02
C ILE A 110 10.95 -2.76 14.04
N GLU A 111 10.11 -2.43 13.07
CA GLU A 111 9.89 -3.28 11.90
C GLU A 111 11.18 -3.27 11.07
N GLN A 112 11.79 -4.44 10.85
CA GLN A 112 13.00 -4.52 10.03
C GLN A 112 12.68 -4.15 8.58
N ARG A 113 13.44 -3.20 8.04
CA ARG A 113 13.37 -2.85 6.62
C ARG A 113 13.79 -4.07 5.82
N GLN A 114 12.93 -4.50 4.91
CA GLN A 114 13.29 -5.50 3.92
C GLN A 114 14.44 -4.92 3.08
N THR A 115 15.53 -5.69 2.95
CA THR A 115 16.72 -5.32 2.16
C THR A 115 16.48 -5.40 0.65
N ASP A 116 15.29 -5.88 0.30
CA ASP A 116 14.84 -6.22 -1.03
C ASP A 116 14.15 -4.99 -1.60
#